data_AF-A0A8D1QRT2-F1
#
_entry.id   AF-A0A8D1QRT2-F1
#
_cell.length_a   1.000
_cell.length_b   1.000
_cell.length_c   1.000
_cell.angle_alpha   90.00
_cell.angle_beta   90.00
_cell.angle_gamma   90.00
#
_symmetry.space_group_name_H-M   'P 1'
#
loop_
_entity.id
_entity.type
_entity.pdbx_description
1 polymer ?
#
loop_
_entity_poly.entity_id
_entity_poly.type
_entity_poly.pdbx_seq_one_letter_code
_entity_poly.pdbx_strand_id
1 'polypeptide(L)'
;MSDNDDIEVESDADKRAHHNALERKRRDHIKDSFHSLRDSVPSLQGEKASRAQILDKATEYIQYMRRKNHTHQQDIDDLKRQNALLEQQGEQRSLWGSGPAVLQPGQGFAPGPAESGPVPECVLLSSCGPASRA
;
A
#
# COMPACT_ATOMS: atom_id res chain seq x y z
N MET A 1 -15.05 72.80 2.70
CA MET A 1 -14.20 72.13 3.70
C MET A 1 -13.66 70.90 3.00
N SER A 2 -12.46 70.97 2.44
CA SER A 2 -11.82 69.76 1.89
C SER A 2 -11.19 69.05 3.07
N ASP A 3 -11.62 67.81 3.28
CA ASP A 3 -10.92 66.82 4.08
C ASP A 3 -9.47 66.77 3.62
N ASN A 4 -8.62 67.38 4.43
CA ASN A 4 -7.19 67.37 4.24
C ASN A 4 -6.75 65.99 4.72
N ASP A 5 -6.77 65.01 3.80
CA ASP A 5 -6.19 63.69 4.04
C ASP A 5 -4.78 63.90 4.62
N ASP A 6 -4.63 63.56 5.90
CA ASP A 6 -3.35 63.41 6.58
C ASP A 6 -2.57 62.34 5.82
N ILE A 7 -1.87 62.78 4.76
CA ILE A 7 -0.78 62.03 4.16
C ILE A 7 0.29 62.04 5.25
N GLU A 8 0.22 61.07 6.17
CA GLU A 8 1.29 60.76 7.09
C GLU A 8 2.53 60.47 6.22
N VAL A 9 3.37 61.49 6.05
CA VAL A 9 4.67 61.37 5.40
C VAL A 9 5.52 60.58 6.39
N GLU A 10 5.38 59.26 6.34
CA GLU A 10 6.13 58.33 7.16
C GLU A 10 7.62 58.62 6.97
N SER A 11 8.30 58.99 8.06
CA SER A 11 9.69 59.41 7.99
C SER A 11 10.57 58.25 7.52
N ASP A 12 11.74 58.54 6.94
CA ASP A 12 12.69 57.47 6.57
C ASP A 12 13.14 56.63 7.77
N ALA A 13 12.97 57.13 9.00
CA ALA A 13 13.17 56.35 10.22
C ALA A 13 12.04 55.34 10.46
N ASP A 14 10.79 55.75 10.26
CA ASP A 14 9.61 54.91 10.44
C ASP A 14 9.55 53.79 9.38
N LYS A 15 9.83 54.11 8.11
CA LYS A 15 9.96 53.09 7.04
C LYS A 15 11.03 52.04 7.37
N ARG A 16 12.18 52.47 7.90
CA ARG A 16 13.26 51.57 8.35
C ARG A 16 12.83 50.73 9.55
N ALA A 17 12.13 51.33 10.51
CA ALA A 17 11.62 50.63 11.69
C ALA A 17 10.60 49.56 11.30
N HIS A 18 9.66 49.90 10.42
CA HIS A 18 8.65 49.00 9.87
C HIS A 18 9.29 47.84 9.10
N HIS A 19 10.23 48.12 8.20
CA HIS A 19 10.98 47.08 7.47
C HIS A 19 11.71 46.13 8.43
N ASN A 20 12.38 46.66 9.46
CA ASN A 20 13.06 45.86 10.48
C ASN A 20 12.09 44.99 11.30
N ALA A 21 10.87 45.49 11.57
CA ALA A 21 9.84 44.73 12.26
C ALA A 21 9.33 43.56 11.40
N LEU A 22 9.05 43.81 10.12
CA LEU A 22 8.62 42.76 9.18
C LEU A 22 9.68 41.68 9.01
N GLU A 23 10.96 42.04 8.87
CA GLU A 23 12.03 41.05 8.72
C GLU A 23 12.22 40.23 10.02
N ARG A 24 12.05 40.83 11.21
CA ARG A 24 12.03 40.05 12.46
C ARG A 24 10.93 38.98 12.43
N LYS A 25 9.69 39.37 12.08
CA LYS A 25 8.56 38.45 11.95
C LYS A 25 8.87 37.33 10.95
N ARG A 26 9.44 37.66 9.80
CA ARG A 26 9.86 36.67 8.78
C ARG A 26 10.90 35.68 9.34
N ARG A 27 11.91 36.18 10.06
CA ARG A 27 12.93 35.32 10.68
C ARG A 27 12.36 34.41 11.76
N ASP A 28 11.39 34.88 12.53
CA ASP A 28 10.72 34.05 13.54
C ASP A 28 9.89 32.94 12.88
N HIS A 29 9.15 33.22 11.82
CA HIS A 29 8.44 32.17 11.06
C HIS A 29 9.39 31.10 10.48
N ILE A 30 10.56 31.52 9.99
CA ILE A 30 11.59 30.57 9.51
C ILE A 30 12.12 29.75 10.67
N LYS A 31 12.40 30.39 11.81
CA LYS A 31 12.86 29.71 13.01
C LYS A 31 11.84 28.64 13.44
N ASP A 32 10.55 28.95 13.43
CA ASP A 32 9.50 27.99 13.76
C ASP A 32 9.46 26.83 12.77
N SER A 33 9.61 27.11 11.46
CA SER A 33 9.70 26.07 10.43
C SER A 33 10.88 25.12 10.65
N PHE A 34 12.03 25.63 11.09
CA PHE A 34 13.19 24.80 11.45
C PHE A 34 12.93 23.94 12.70
N HIS A 35 12.19 24.44 13.68
CA HIS A 35 11.79 23.64 14.85
C HIS A 35 10.84 22.51 14.44
N SER A 36 9.80 22.81 13.65
CA SER A 36 8.88 21.78 13.13
C SER A 36 9.61 20.74 12.29
N LEU A 37 10.58 21.15 11.46
CA LEU A 37 11.40 20.22 10.67
C LEU A 37 12.24 19.31 11.57
N ARG A 38 12.92 19.87 12.57
CA ARG A 38 13.72 19.11 13.53
C ARG A 38 12.87 18.06 14.24
N ASP A 39 11.69 18.45 14.71
CA ASP A 39 10.81 17.58 15.47
C ASP A 39 10.19 16.47 14.59
N SER A 40 10.17 16.64 13.26
CA SER A 40 9.73 15.62 12.30
C SER A 40 10.80 14.58 11.95
N VAL A 41 12.07 14.83 12.31
CA VAL A 41 13.20 13.94 12.04
C VAL A 41 13.54 13.17 13.32
N PRO A 42 13.30 11.85 13.40
CA PRO A 42 13.46 11.08 14.64
C PRO A 42 14.85 11.17 15.27
N SER A 43 15.90 11.28 14.46
CA SER A 43 17.29 11.38 14.94
C SER A 43 17.66 12.74 15.54
N LEU A 44 16.79 13.75 15.42
CA LEU A 44 17.01 15.10 15.93
C LEU A 44 16.04 15.50 17.06
N GLN A 45 15.09 14.63 17.39
CA GLN A 45 14.12 14.90 18.45
C GLN A 45 14.84 14.97 19.80
N GLY A 46 14.62 16.06 20.54
CA GLY A 46 15.19 16.25 21.89
C GLY A 46 16.65 16.73 21.93
N GLU A 47 17.31 16.90 20.78
CA GLU A 47 18.70 17.35 20.72
C GLU A 47 18.86 18.78 20.21
N LYS A 48 19.93 19.45 20.67
CA LYS A 48 20.34 20.77 20.15
C LYS A 48 21.06 20.58 18.81
N ALA A 49 20.30 20.59 17.72
CA ALA A 49 20.83 20.51 16.35
C ALA A 49 21.02 21.91 15.73
N SER A 50 22.15 22.11 15.04
CA SER A 50 22.36 23.32 14.23
C SER A 50 21.48 23.31 12.97
N ARG A 51 21.27 24.48 12.34
CA ARG A 51 20.49 24.57 11.09
C ARG A 51 21.04 23.69 9.98
N ALA A 52 22.36 23.62 9.84
CA ALA A 52 23.00 22.75 8.85
C ALA A 52 22.68 21.27 9.13
N GLN A 53 22.87 20.83 10.38
CA GLN A 53 22.55 19.46 10.78
C GLN A 53 21.08 19.11 10.59
N ILE A 54 20.15 20.05 10.84
CA ILE A 54 18.71 19.86 10.58
C ILE A 54 18.48 19.55 9.11
N LEU A 55 19.09 20.32 8.21
CA LEU A 55 18.95 20.10 6.77
C LEU A 55 19.58 18.77 6.34
N ASP A 56 20.80 18.48 6.77
CA ASP A 56 21.52 17.26 6.41
C ASP A 56 20.77 16.01 6.85
N LYS A 57 20.31 15.98 8.12
CA LYS A 57 19.57 14.84 8.67
C LYS A 57 18.16 14.73 8.10
N ALA A 58 17.49 15.84 7.78
CA ALA A 58 16.21 15.80 7.08
C ALA A 58 16.38 15.19 5.68
N THR A 59 17.42 15.58 4.93
CA THR A 59 17.72 15.00 3.62
C THR A 59 18.02 13.51 3.73
N GLU A 60 18.87 13.10 4.68
CA GLU A 60 19.18 11.70 4.95
C GLU A 60 17.92 10.90 5.30
N TYR A 61 17.06 11.45 6.16
CA TYR A 61 15.83 10.79 6.60
C TYR A 61 14.82 10.62 5.45
N ILE A 62 14.65 11.63 4.58
CA ILE A 62 13.80 11.50 3.39
C ILE A 62 14.31 10.38 2.47
N GLN A 63 15.62 10.31 2.22
CA GLN A 63 16.20 9.25 1.39
C GLN A 63 16.04 7.87 2.02
N TYR A 64 16.22 7.77 3.34
CA TYR A 64 15.97 6.55 4.10
C TYR A 64 14.50 6.10 3.99
N MET A 65 13.55 6.99 4.25
CA MET A 65 12.12 6.68 4.21
C MET A 65 11.65 6.29 2.80
N ARG A 66 12.20 6.91 1.74
CA ARG A 66 11.94 6.51 0.35
C ARG A 66 12.35 5.06 0.07
N ARG A 67 13.56 4.67 0.48
CA ARG A 67 14.06 3.30 0.32
C ARG A 67 13.23 2.31 1.14
N LYS A 68 12.96 2.64 2.40
CA LYS A 68 12.15 1.82 3.31
C LYS A 68 10.73 1.58 2.77
N ASN A 69 10.06 2.63 2.31
CA ASN A 69 8.72 2.50 1.72
C ASN A 69 8.75 1.65 0.45
N HIS A 70 9.79 1.76 -0.38
CA HIS A 70 9.93 0.94 -1.57
C HIS A 70 10.06 -0.54 -1.23
N THR A 71 10.92 -0.90 -0.26
CA THR A 71 11.05 -2.28 0.21
C THR A 71 9.73 -2.80 0.78
N HIS A 72 9.06 -2.02 1.64
CA HIS A 72 7.76 -2.44 2.17
C HIS A 72 6.70 -2.62 1.08
N GLN A 73 6.73 -1.81 0.02
CA GLN A 73 5.83 -2.00 -1.11
C GLN A 73 6.13 -3.31 -1.86
N GLN A 74 7.40 -3.65 -2.05
CA GLN A 74 7.80 -4.94 -2.63
C GLN A 74 7.33 -6.11 -1.76
N ASP A 75 7.54 -6.03 -0.45
CA ASP A 75 7.11 -7.06 0.50
C ASP A 75 5.58 -7.26 0.44
N ILE A 76 4.82 -6.15 0.36
CA ILE A 76 3.36 -6.18 0.21
C ILE A 76 2.95 -6.88 -1.08
N ASP A 77 3.59 -6.56 -2.20
CA ASP A 77 3.25 -7.11 -3.51
C ASP A 77 3.60 -8.60 -3.60
N ASP A 78 4.72 -9.02 -3.00
CA ASP A 78 5.12 -10.42 -2.92
C ASP A 78 4.18 -11.24 -2.02
N LEU A 79 3.81 -10.70 -0.86
CA LEU A 79 2.83 -11.33 0.04
C LEU A 79 1.45 -11.46 -0.63
N LYS A 80 1.00 -10.45 -1.37
CA LYS A 80 -0.24 -10.51 -2.15
C LYS A 80 -0.19 -11.61 -3.20
N ARG A 81 0.94 -11.75 -3.91
CA ARG A 81 1.12 -12.81 -4.91
C ARG A 81 1.07 -14.19 -4.26
N GLN A 82 1.73 -14.36 -3.11
CA GLN A 82 1.70 -15.62 -2.36
C GLN A 82 0.29 -15.97 -1.87
N ASN A 83 -0.43 -15.00 -1.31
CA ASN A 83 -1.81 -15.21 -0.86
C ASN A 83 -2.72 -15.62 -2.02
N ALA A 84 -2.63 -14.97 -3.18
CA ALA A 84 -3.41 -15.34 -4.35
C ALA A 84 -3.14 -16.78 -4.82
N LEU A 85 -1.87 -17.23 -4.79
CA LEU A 85 -1.51 -18.61 -5.13
C LEU A 85 -2.06 -19.63 -4.11
N LEU A 86 -2.07 -19.27 -2.83
CA LEU A 86 -2.60 -20.13 -1.77
C LEU A 86 -4.13 -20.20 -1.81
N GLU A 87 -4.81 -19.08 -2.05
CA GLU A 87 -6.26 -19.01 -2.25
C GLU A 87 -6.68 -19.88 -3.43
N GLN A 88 -5.98 -19.78 -4.57
CA GLN A 88 -6.24 -20.63 -5.73
C GLN A 88 -6.05 -22.12 -5.43
N GLN A 89 -5.04 -22.49 -4.63
CA GLN A 89 -4.85 -23.89 -4.20
C GLN A 89 -5.95 -24.36 -3.26
N GLY A 90 -6.40 -23.49 -2.34
CA GLY A 90 -7.52 -23.76 -1.45
C GLY A 90 -8.83 -23.99 -2.21
N GLU A 91 -9.10 -23.17 -3.22
CA GLU A 91 -10.25 -23.31 -4.13
C GLU A 91 -10.17 -24.59 -4.97
N GLN A 92 -9.00 -24.90 -5.54
CA GLN A 92 -8.82 -26.17 -6.24
C GLN A 92 -9.07 -27.34 -5.28
N ARG A 93 -8.47 -27.33 -4.09
CA ARG A 93 -8.65 -28.40 -3.10
C ARG A 93 -10.10 -28.53 -2.63
N SER A 94 -10.86 -27.44 -2.50
CA SER A 94 -12.28 -27.51 -2.14
C SER A 94 -13.14 -28.07 -3.28
N LEU A 95 -12.79 -27.78 -4.54
CA LEU A 95 -13.39 -28.39 -5.72
C LEU A 95 -13.11 -29.91 -5.79
N TRP A 96 -11.85 -30.34 -5.60
CA TRP A 96 -11.47 -31.76 -5.61
C TRP A 96 -11.92 -32.52 -4.35
N GLY A 97 -12.04 -31.84 -3.20
CA GLY A 97 -12.52 -32.39 -1.93
C GLY A 97 -14.05 -32.54 -1.86
N SER A 98 -14.77 -31.90 -2.78
CA SER A 98 -16.22 -32.06 -2.99
C SER A 98 -16.48 -33.02 -4.17
N GLY A 99 -15.79 -34.16 -4.20
CA GLY A 99 -16.20 -35.27 -5.05
C GLY A 99 -17.57 -35.80 -4.62
N PRO A 100 -18.42 -36.33 -5.54
CA PRO A 100 -19.72 -36.86 -5.17
C PRO A 100 -19.53 -37.93 -4.11
N ALA A 101 -20.32 -37.87 -3.04
CA ALA A 101 -20.34 -38.87 -1.98
C ALA A 101 -20.46 -40.26 -2.62
N VAL A 102 -19.36 -41.01 -2.66
CA VAL A 102 -19.35 -42.41 -3.04
C VAL A 102 -20.16 -43.15 -1.97
N LEU A 103 -21.38 -43.55 -2.34
CA LEU A 103 -22.20 -44.47 -1.56
C LEU A 103 -21.46 -45.81 -1.50
N GLN A 104 -21.13 -46.28 -0.30
CA GLN A 104 -20.53 -47.59 -0.11
C GLN A 104 -21.55 -48.70 -0.45
N PRO A 105 -21.14 -49.78 -1.14
CA PRO A 105 -22.02 -50.92 -1.40
C PRO A 105 -22.12 -51.76 -0.12
N GLY A 106 -23.31 -51.87 0.47
CA GLY A 106 -23.51 -52.82 1.58
C GLY A 106 -24.71 -52.64 2.51
N GLN A 107 -25.60 -51.68 2.31
CA GLN A 107 -26.82 -51.57 3.15
C GLN A 107 -28.07 -51.58 2.28
N GLY A 108 -28.99 -52.50 2.63
CA GLY A 108 -30.08 -52.99 1.81
C GLY A 108 -30.99 -51.91 1.22
N PHE A 109 -31.25 -52.04 -0.07
CA PHE A 109 -32.16 -51.20 -0.84
C PHE A 109 -33.61 -51.65 -0.60
N ALA A 110 -34.45 -50.77 -0.07
CA ALA A 110 -35.90 -50.90 -0.17
C ALA A 110 -36.34 -50.42 -1.59
N PRO A 111 -37.33 -51.07 -2.25
CA PRO A 111 -37.69 -50.72 -3.61
C PRO A 111 -38.60 -49.49 -3.65
N GLY A 112 -38.20 -48.46 -4.40
CA GLY A 112 -39.04 -47.35 -4.86
C GLY A 112 -39.21 -47.41 -6.39
N PRO A 113 -40.31 -46.88 -6.96
CA PRO A 113 -40.76 -47.23 -8.30
C PRO A 113 -39.97 -46.55 -9.41
N ALA A 114 -40.01 -47.20 -10.57
CA ALA A 114 -39.29 -46.88 -11.79
C ALA A 114 -39.61 -45.48 -12.35
N GLU A 115 -38.56 -44.76 -12.78
CA GLU A 115 -38.70 -43.74 -13.81
C GLU A 115 -37.50 -43.79 -14.77
N SER A 116 -37.82 -43.80 -16.06
CA SER A 116 -36.95 -44.03 -17.21
C SER A 116 -36.16 -42.77 -17.61
N GLY A 117 -34.83 -42.86 -17.64
CA GLY A 117 -33.96 -41.85 -18.25
C GLY A 117 -32.84 -42.51 -19.07
N PRO A 118 -32.41 -41.89 -20.20
CA PRO A 118 -31.57 -42.55 -21.20
C PRO A 118 -30.10 -42.63 -20.76
N VAL A 119 -29.49 -43.81 -20.95
CA VAL A 119 -28.04 -44.02 -20.83
C VAL A 119 -27.34 -43.47 -22.08
N PRO A 120 -26.36 -42.55 -21.96
CA PRO A 120 -25.54 -42.20 -23.10
C PRO A 120 -24.51 -43.29 -23.37
N GLU A 121 -24.56 -43.74 -24.61
CA GLU A 121 -23.75 -44.74 -25.27
C GLU A 121 -22.26 -44.35 -25.30
N CYS A 122 -21.39 -45.34 -25.16
CA CYS A 122 -19.94 -45.21 -25.32
C CYS A 122 -19.57 -44.73 -26.73
N VAL A 123 -18.71 -43.71 -26.84
CA VAL A 123 -18.03 -43.39 -28.11
C VAL A 123 -16.52 -43.39 -27.90
N LEU A 124 -15.94 -44.56 -28.19
CA LEU A 124 -14.72 -44.80 -28.95
C LEU A 124 -13.42 -44.10 -28.49
N LEU A 125 -12.65 -44.83 -27.68
CA LEU A 125 -11.18 -44.78 -27.72
C LEU A 125 -10.71 -45.22 -29.10
N SER A 126 -10.23 -44.24 -29.87
CA SER A 126 -9.61 -44.46 -31.17
C SER A 126 -8.21 -45.05 -31.03
N SER A 127 -8.02 -46.15 -31.76
CA SER A 127 -6.81 -46.64 -32.42
C SER A 127 -5.67 -47.23 -31.57
N CYS A 128 -5.61 -48.57 -31.66
CA CYS A 128 -4.43 -49.43 -31.63
C CYS A 128 -3.20 -48.84 -32.32
N GLY A 129 -2.04 -49.16 -31.74
CA GLY A 129 -0.81 -49.48 -32.49
C GLY A 129 -0.13 -50.69 -31.83
N PRO A 130 0.04 -51.83 -32.53
CA PRO A 130 0.80 -52.96 -32.01
C PRO A 130 2.23 -52.93 -32.56
N ALA A 131 3.22 -53.21 -31.71
CA ALA A 131 4.41 -53.98 -32.10
C ALA A 131 5.20 -54.35 -30.86
N SER A 132 5.19 -55.64 -30.54
CA SER A 132 6.15 -56.27 -29.65
C SER A 132 7.08 -57.15 -30.49
N ARG A 133 8.27 -57.43 -29.93
CA ARG A 133 9.33 -58.37 -30.32
C ARG A 133 10.39 -57.77 -31.25
N ALA A 134 11.70 -57.94 -31.02
CA ALA A 134 12.43 -58.92 -30.20
C ALA A 134 13.56 -58.24 -29.40
#